data_AF-A0A925UM69-F1
#
_entry.id   AF-A0A925UM69-F1
#
_cell.length_a   1.000
_cell.length_b   1.000
_cell.length_c   1.000
_cell.angle_alpha   90.00
_cell.angle_beta   90.00
_cell.angle_gamma   90.00
#
_symmetry.space_group_name_H-M   'P 1'
#
loop_
_entity.id
_entity.type
_entity.pdbx_description
1 polymer ?
#
loop_
_entity_poly.entity_id
_entity_poly.type
_entity_poly.pdbx_seq_one_letter_code
_entity_poly.pdbx_strand_id
1 'polypeptide(L)' 'FVHETHRDDKSLVVELDENSTPELIFSLAENKVRVNEVYKKYMGLEERYMELVEGGMRI' A
#
# COMPACT_ATOMS: atom_id res chain seq x y z
N PHE A 1 10.60 -1.03 -11.69
CA PHE A 1 10.16 -0.72 -10.32
C PHE A 1 8.72 -0.23 -10.29
N VAL A 2 8.25 0.64 -11.19
CA VAL A 2 6.80 0.91 -11.37
C VAL A 2 6.31 0.24 -12.67
N HIS A 3 5.17 -0.47 -12.61
CA HIS A 3 4.61 -1.19 -13.77
C HIS A 3 3.28 -0.62 -14.25
N GLU A 4 2.39 -0.31 -13.30
CA GLU A 4 1.07 0.23 -13.59
C GLU A 4 0.78 1.43 -12.69
N THR A 5 0.08 2.41 -13.24
CA THR A 5 -0.40 3.57 -12.50
C THR A 5 -1.84 3.85 -12.89
N HIS A 6 -2.73 3.92 -11.90
CA HIS A 6 -4.09 4.38 -12.12
C HIS A 6 -4.45 5.47 -11.11
N ARG A 7 -5.39 6.32 -11.49
CA ARG A 7 -5.88 7.41 -10.65
C ARG A 7 -7.28 7.05 -10.17
N ASP A 8 -7.42 6.97 -8.87
CA ASP A 8 -8.71 6.94 -8.19
C ASP A 8 -9.18 8.38 -7.90
N ASP A 9 -10.37 8.53 -7.34
CA ASP A 9 -11.01 9.83 -7.08
C ASP A 9 -10.10 10.85 -6.38
N LYS A 10 -9.23 10.40 -5.47
CA LYS A 10 -8.34 11.28 -4.66
C LYS A 10 -6.88 10.84 -4.60
N SER A 11 -6.53 9.70 -5.18
CA SER A 11 -5.20 9.09 -5.03
C SER A 11 -4.66 8.59 -6.36
N LEU A 12 -3.32 8.60 -6.47
CA LEU A 12 -2.62 7.85 -7.49
C LEU A 12 -2.19 6.52 -6.87
N VAL A 13 -2.64 5.42 -7.47
CA VAL A 13 -2.25 4.07 -7.07
C VAL A 13 -1.23 3.57 -8.07
N VAL A 14 -0.17 2.97 -7.57
CA VAL A 14 0.93 2.46 -8.38
C VAL A 14 1.24 1.03 -7.97
N GLU A 15 1.46 0.17 -8.97
CA GLU A 15 1.97 -1.18 -8.75
C GLU A 15 3.49 -1.17 -8.86
N LEU A 16 4.12 -1.75 -7.84
CA LEU A 16 5.57 -1.77 -7.67
C LEU A 16 6.11 -3.19 -7.68
N ASP A 17 7.36 -3.33 -8.11
CA ASP A 17 8.14 -4.54 -7.85
C ASP A 17 8.20 -4.81 -6.33
N GLU A 18 8.22 -6.08 -5.95
CA GLU A 18 8.35 -6.46 -4.55
C GLU A 18 9.60 -5.81 -3.93
N ASN A 19 9.44 -5.26 -2.71
CA ASN A 19 10.49 -4.57 -1.97
C ASN A 19 11.06 -3.30 -2.64
N SER A 20 10.44 -2.78 -3.71
CA SER A 20 10.93 -1.59 -4.42
C SER A 20 10.36 -0.23 -3.96
N THR A 21 9.66 -0.22 -2.82
CA THR A 21 9.17 1.03 -2.20
C THR A 21 10.28 2.04 -1.92
N PRO A 22 11.47 1.67 -1.40
CA PRO A 22 12.55 2.63 -1.16
C PRO A 22 13.01 3.38 -2.43
N GLU A 23 13.11 2.69 -3.56
CA GLU A 23 13.50 3.23 -4.86
C GLU A 23 12.51 4.29 -5.34
N LEU A 24 11.21 4.04 -5.15
CA LEU A 24 10.18 5.03 -5.41
C LEU A 24 10.36 6.28 -4.54
N ILE A 25 10.58 6.10 -3.23
CA ILE A 25 10.77 7.22 -2.30
C ILE A 25 11.98 8.05 -2.68
N PHE A 26 13.11 7.41 -3.02
CA PHE A 26 14.32 8.13 -3.45
C PHE A 26 14.09 8.89 -4.75
N SER A 27 13.45 8.27 -5.75
CA SER A 27 13.13 8.93 -7.01
C SER A 27 12.23 10.15 -6.82
N LEU A 28 11.22 10.06 -5.94
CA LEU A 28 10.36 11.19 -5.59
C LEU A 28 11.17 12.32 -4.94
N ALA A 29 12.05 11.99 -3.99
CA ALA A 29 12.89 12.97 -3.31
C ALA A 29 13.87 13.67 -4.26
N GLU A 30 14.52 12.93 -5.15
CA GLU A 30 15.42 13.47 -6.19
C GLU A 30 14.70 14.45 -7.12
N ASN A 31 13.44 14.16 -7.45
CA ASN A 31 12.57 15.02 -8.24
C ASN A 31 11.89 16.14 -7.42
N LYS A 32 12.34 16.37 -6.18
CA LYS A 32 11.83 17.39 -5.25
C LYS A 32 10.34 17.26 -4.96
N VAL A 33 9.80 16.05 -5.09
CA VAL A 33 8.44 15.73 -4.64
C VAL A 33 8.50 15.45 -3.14
N ARG A 34 7.76 16.25 -2.37
CA ARG A 34 7.76 16.13 -0.91
C ARG A 34 6.99 14.89 -0.48
N VAL A 35 7.69 13.96 0.17
CA VAL A 35 7.08 12.83 0.88
C VAL A 35 6.82 13.28 2.32
N ASN A 36 5.55 13.44 2.69
CA ASN A 36 5.19 13.84 4.06
C ASN A 36 5.22 12.65 5.02
N GLU A 37 4.62 11.52 4.61
CA GLU A 37 4.48 10.33 5.43
C GLU A 37 4.54 9.08 4.54
N VAL A 38 5.09 8.00 5.08
CA VAL A 38 5.11 6.67 4.46
C VAL A 38 4.50 5.69 5.46
N TYR A 39 3.41 5.05 5.06
CA TYR A 39 2.71 4.07 5.88
C TYR A 39 2.70 2.71 5.19
N LYS A 40 3.02 1.65 5.93
CA LYS A 40 2.87 0.26 5.47
C LYS A 40 1.54 -0.27 5.98
N LYS A 41 0.58 -0.48 5.08
CA LYS A 41 -0.69 -1.13 5.44
C LYS A 41 -0.42 -2.59 5.77
N TYR A 42 -0.65 -2.96 7.03
CA TYR A 42 -0.66 -4.36 7.47
C TYR A 42 -2.06 -4.94 7.26
N MET A 43 -2.36 -5.43 6.06
CA MET A 43 -3.67 -6.04 5.77
C MET A 43 -3.94 -7.28 6.64
N GLY A 44 -2.90 -8.00 7.03
CA GLY A 44 -3.05 -9.26 7.78
C GLY A 44 -3.69 -9.11 9.17
N LEU A 45 -3.71 -7.91 9.78
CA LEU A 45 -4.46 -7.71 11.01
C LEU A 45 -5.95 -7.56 10.73
N GLU A 46 -6.33 -6.72 9.76
CA GLU A 46 -7.72 -6.54 9.34
C GLU A 46 -8.33 -7.85 8.83
N GLU A 47 -7.63 -8.57 7.95
CA GLU A 47 -8.06 -9.90 7.47
C GLU A 47 -8.22 -10.89 8.63
N ARG A 48 -7.25 -10.98 9.55
CA ARG A 48 -7.37 -11.85 10.73
C ARG A 48 -8.50 -11.42 11.67
N TYR A 49 -8.80 -10.14 11.78
CA TYR A 49 -9.96 -9.63 12.53
C TYR A 49 -11.26 -10.06 11.85
N MET A 50 -11.36 -9.92 10.52
CA MET A 50 -12.50 -10.39 9.74
C MET A 50 -12.68 -11.89 9.88
N GLU A 51 -11.61 -12.69 9.76
CA GLU A 51 -11.65 -14.16 9.98
C GLU A 51 -12.14 -14.54 11.38
N LEU A 52 -11.72 -13.81 12.42
CA LEU A 52 -12.18 -14.07 13.81
C LEU A 52 -13.64 -13.68 14.01
N VAL A 53 -14.09 -12.58 13.41
CA VAL A 53 -15.46 -12.07 13.52
C VAL A 53 -16.43 -12.93 12.70
N GLU A 54 -16.01 -13.38 11.51
CA GLU A 54 -16.78 -14.27 10.63
C GLU A 54 -16.69 -15.74 11.11
N GLY A 55 -15.61 -16.13 11.78
CA GLY A 55 -15.34 -17.49 12.28
C GLY A 55 -15.92 -17.84 13.66
N GLY A 56 -16.80 -17.00 14.22
CA GLY A 56 -17.55 -17.30 15.45
C GLY A 56 -18.83 -18.13 15.24
N MET A 57 -19.25 -18.36 13.99
CA MET A 57 -20.38 -19.22 13.65
C MET A 57 -19.94 -20.37 12.75
N ARG A 58 -19.61 -21.50 13.37
CA ARG A 58 -19.87 -22.80 12.75
C ARG A 58 -21.25 -23.25 13.25
N ILE A 59 -22.27 -23.11 12.40
CA ILE A 59 -23.48 -23.94 12.45
C ILE A 59 -23.10 -25.38 12.10
#